data_AF-A0A969GD88-F1
#
_entry.id   AF-A0A969GD88-F1
#
_cell.length_a   1.000
_cell.length_b   1.000
_cell.length_c   1.000
_cell.angle_alpha   90.00
_cell.angle_beta   90.00
_cell.angle_gamma   90.00
#
_symmetry.space_group_name_H-M   'P 1'
#
loop_
_entity.id
_entity.type
_entity.pdbx_description
1 polymer ?
#
loop_
_entity_poly.entity_id
_entity_poly.type
_entity_poly.pdbx_seq_one_letter_code
_entity_poly.pdbx_strand_id
1 'polypeptide(L)'
;MPAKTVDISLEADEILTKEFEYIANSAFQANEDRSKAASFFLVSVGSLIITIFGSQEISNSAQTPSEFYFVLSGFFILITSLGWLTLAQLIRLRLAWYEAAKAMNQIKDYYISNLKNKKL
;
A
#
# COMPACT_ATOMS: atom_id res chain seq x y z
N MET A 1 -42.53 -24.94 -17.97
CA MET A 1 -41.81 -23.88 -17.22
C MET A 1 -41.45 -22.78 -18.20
N PRO A 2 -42.02 -21.58 -18.11
CA PRO A 2 -41.62 -20.48 -18.99
C PRO A 2 -40.17 -20.07 -18.69
N ALA A 3 -39.35 -19.92 -19.73
CA ALA A 3 -37.99 -19.43 -19.61
C ALA A 3 -38.01 -17.99 -19.06
N LYS A 4 -37.35 -17.76 -17.93
CA LYS A 4 -37.17 -16.44 -17.34
C LYS A 4 -36.39 -15.60 -18.35
N THR A 5 -37.05 -14.64 -19.00
CA THR A 5 -36.39 -13.65 -19.86
C THR A 5 -35.57 -12.76 -18.95
N VAL A 6 -34.27 -13.02 -18.88
CA VAL A 6 -33.32 -12.27 -18.08
C VAL A 6 -33.20 -10.87 -18.69
N ASP A 7 -33.54 -9.85 -17.91
CA ASP A 7 -33.28 -8.47 -18.28
C ASP A 7 -31.79 -8.16 -18.02
N ILE A 8 -30.98 -8.37 -19.06
CA ILE A 8 -29.52 -8.27 -19.05
C ILE A 8 -29.06 -6.86 -18.62
N SER A 9 -29.88 -5.83 -18.82
CA SER A 9 -29.53 -4.44 -18.47
C SER A 9 -29.52 -4.20 -16.96
N LEU A 10 -30.47 -4.78 -16.21
CA LEU A 10 -30.54 -4.61 -14.76
C LEU A 10 -29.43 -5.40 -14.05
N GLU A 11 -29.09 -6.59 -14.55
CA GLU A 11 -27.98 -7.38 -14.02
C GLU A 11 -26.62 -6.72 -14.30
N ALA A 12 -26.43 -6.11 -15.48
CA ALA A 12 -25.18 -5.41 -15.81
C ALA A 12 -24.94 -4.19 -14.90
N ASP A 13 -25.99 -3.46 -14.54
CA ASP A 13 -25.88 -2.31 -13.62
C ASP A 13 -25.52 -2.75 -12.19
N GLU A 14 -26.11 -3.85 -11.73
CA GLU A 14 -25.80 -4.43 -10.43
C GLU A 14 -24.33 -4.91 -10.38
N ILE A 15 -23.86 -5.60 -11.43
CA ILE A 15 -22.47 -6.04 -11.54
C ILE A 15 -21.51 -4.85 -11.52
N LEU A 16 -21.74 -3.82 -12.34
CA LEU A 16 -20.86 -2.64 -12.39
C LEU A 16 -20.83 -1.89 -11.06
N THR A 17 -21.96 -1.82 -10.36
CA THR A 17 -22.04 -1.22 -9.02
C THR A 17 -21.21 -2.04 -8.02
N LYS A 18 -21.32 -3.38 -8.06
CA LYS A 18 -20.53 -4.27 -7.19
C LYS A 18 -19.04 -4.22 -7.49
N GLU A 19 -18.64 -4.14 -8.76
CA GLU A 19 -17.25 -3.95 -9.16
C GLU A 19 -16.70 -2.61 -8.67
N PHE A 20 -17.48 -1.54 -8.77
CA PHE A 20 -17.08 -0.23 -8.23
C PHE A 20 -16.85 -0.29 -6.71
N GLU A 21 -17.78 -0.88 -5.96
CA GLU A 21 -17.66 -1.08 -4.50
C GLU A 21 -16.43 -1.93 -4.16
N TYR A 22 -16.19 -3.01 -4.91
CA TYR A 22 -15.04 -3.89 -4.72
C TYR A 22 -13.70 -3.15 -4.94
N ILE A 23 -13.58 -2.39 -6.02
CA ILE A 23 -12.38 -1.60 -6.33
C ILE A 23 -12.15 -0.53 -5.26
N ALA A 24 -13.20 0.16 -4.82
CA ALA A 24 -13.11 1.18 -3.77
C ALA A 24 -12.61 0.59 -2.44
N ASN A 25 -13.17 -0.54 -2.02
CA ASN A 25 -12.76 -1.24 -0.80
C ASN A 25 -11.32 -1.74 -0.88
N SER A 26 -10.89 -2.25 -2.04
CA SER A 26 -9.52 -2.69 -2.27
C SER A 26 -8.53 -1.52 -2.20
N ALA A 27 -8.88 -0.36 -2.76
CA ALA A 27 -8.08 0.85 -2.68
C ALA A 27 -7.96 1.39 -1.25
N PHE A 28 -9.02 1.27 -0.45
CA PHE A 28 -9.01 1.66 0.96
C PHE A 28 -8.08 0.76 1.79
N GLN A 29 -8.19 -0.56 1.63
CA GLN A 29 -7.31 -1.52 2.31
C GLN A 29 -5.84 -1.30 1.94
N ALA A 30 -5.55 -1.07 0.65
CA ALA A 30 -4.21 -0.71 0.20
C ALA A 30 -3.69 0.56 0.87
N ASN A 31 -4.53 1.58 1.08
CA ASN A 31 -4.11 2.79 1.78
C ASN A 31 -3.85 2.56 3.28
N GLU A 32 -4.63 1.69 3.93
CA GLU A 32 -4.39 1.30 5.32
C GLU A 32 -3.04 0.57 5.48
N ASP A 33 -2.74 -0.38 4.60
CA ASP A 33 -1.46 -1.08 4.57
C ASP A 33 -0.29 -0.11 4.36
N ARG A 34 -0.49 0.93 3.55
CA ARG A 34 0.50 1.99 3.33
C ARG A 34 0.82 2.75 4.61
N SER A 35 -0.20 3.07 5.40
CA SER A 35 -0.07 3.75 6.68
C SER A 35 0.69 2.90 7.70
N LYS A 36 0.40 1.59 7.75
CA LYS A 36 1.12 0.63 8.60
C LYS A 36 2.59 0.54 8.20
N ALA A 37 2.89 0.38 6.91
CA ALA A 37 4.26 0.33 6.40
C ALA A 37 5.06 1.61 6.71
N ALA A 38 4.43 2.78 6.55
CA ALA A 38 5.06 4.07 6.89
C ALA A 38 5.35 4.19 8.40
N SER A 39 4.43 3.71 9.25
CA SER A 39 4.61 3.72 10.71
C SER A 39 5.78 2.83 11.13
N PHE A 40 5.88 1.61 10.58
CA PHE A 40 7.02 0.74 10.85
C PHE A 40 8.34 1.37 10.39
N PHE A 41 8.37 1.97 9.20
CA PHE A 41 9.56 2.65 8.70
C PHE A 41 10.01 3.79 9.64
N LEU A 42 9.09 4.64 10.11
CA LEU A 42 9.42 5.71 11.06
C LEU A 42 10.00 5.18 12.37
N VAL A 43 9.43 4.11 12.93
CA VAL A 43 9.94 3.48 14.15
C VAL A 43 11.34 2.90 13.90
N SER A 44 11.56 2.22 12.77
CA SER A 44 12.89 1.68 12.42
C SER A 44 13.93 2.78 12.27
N VAL A 45 13.61 3.88 11.58
CA VAL A 45 14.53 5.03 11.42
C VAL A 45 14.80 5.70 12.77
N GLY A 46 13.78 5.88 13.61
CA GLY A 46 13.95 6.43 14.96
C GLY A 46 14.86 5.56 15.83
N SER A 47 14.68 4.24 15.79
CA SER A 47 15.57 3.30 16.46
C SER A 47 16.99 3.41 15.94
N LEU A 48 17.18 3.56 14.63
CA LEU A 48 18.50 3.67 13.99
C LEU A 48 19.24 4.92 14.47
N ILE A 49 18.54 6.06 14.57
CA ILE A 49 19.09 7.30 15.15
C ILE A 49 19.54 7.06 16.59
N ILE A 50 18.68 6.48 17.44
CA ILE A 50 19.01 6.17 18.84
C ILE A 50 20.21 5.23 18.92
N THR A 51 20.28 4.21 18.08
CA THR A 51 21.40 3.27 18.04
C THR A 51 22.71 3.96 17.65
N ILE A 52 22.70 4.87 16.67
CA ILE A 52 23.90 5.65 16.30
C ILE A 52 24.40 6.47 17.50
N PHE A 53 23.52 7.28 18.10
CA PHE A 53 23.91 8.13 19.22
C PHE A 53 24.33 7.31 20.45
N GLY A 54 23.58 6.25 20.79
CA GLY A 54 23.93 5.36 21.90
C GLY A 54 25.24 4.60 21.68
N SER A 55 25.58 4.27 20.42
CA SER A 55 26.84 3.57 20.12
C SER A 55 28.08 4.44 20.32
N GLN A 56 27.98 5.77 20.23
CA GLN A 56 29.10 6.68 20.45
C GLN A 56 29.57 6.65 21.91
N GLU A 57 28.64 6.62 22.86
CA GLU A 57 28.94 6.49 24.29
C GLU A 57 29.61 5.15 24.62
N ILE A 58 29.16 4.06 23.99
CA ILE A 58 29.71 2.71 24.17
C ILE A 58 31.12 2.58 23.56
N SER A 59 31.34 3.19 22.40
CA SER A 59 32.62 3.17 21.68
C SER A 59 33.72 3.99 22.36
N ASN A 60 33.36 4.94 23.23
CA ASN A 60 34.32 5.74 24.00
C ASN A 60 34.78 5.04 25.30
N SER A 61 34.24 3.86 25.61
CA SER A 61 34.67 3.06 26.77
C SER A 61 35.92 2.25 26.45
N ALA A 62 36.85 2.14 27.40
CA ALA A 62 38.13 1.45 27.21
C ALA A 62 38.02 -0.08 27.00
N GLN A 63 36.81 -0.65 26.98
CA GLN A 63 36.54 -2.09 26.94
C GLN A 63 35.49 -2.47 25.88
N THR A 64 35.37 -1.74 24.76
CA THR A 64 34.43 -2.11 23.70
C THR A 64 34.82 -3.45 23.07
N PRO A 65 33.99 -4.51 23.18
CA PRO A 65 34.29 -5.81 22.57
C PRO A 65 34.25 -5.71 21.04
N SER A 66 35.16 -6.37 20.34
CA SER A 66 35.18 -6.40 18.87
C SER A 66 33.89 -6.96 18.25
N GLU A 67 33.18 -7.84 18.97
CA GLU A 67 31.91 -8.41 18.55
C GLU A 67 30.79 -7.36 18.43
N PHE A 68 30.89 -6.24 19.15
CA PHE A 68 29.91 -5.14 19.08
C PHE A 68 29.79 -4.58 17.66
N TYR A 69 30.92 -4.36 16.98
CA TYR A 69 30.93 -3.83 15.62
C TYR A 69 30.38 -4.83 14.59
N PHE A 70 30.56 -6.13 14.82
CA PHE A 70 29.99 -7.16 13.95
C PHE A 70 28.47 -7.20 14.06
N VAL A 71 27.93 -7.18 15.28
CA VAL A 71 26.49 -7.11 15.53
C VAL A 71 25.89 -5.82 14.97
N LEU A 72 26.55 -4.69 15.20
CA LEU A 72 26.12 -3.40 14.69
C LEU A 72 26.09 -3.37 13.16
N SER A 73 27.13 -3.90 12.50
CA SER A 73 27.18 -4.02 11.03
C SER A 73 26.05 -4.90 10.50
N GLY A 74 25.81 -6.07 11.10
CA GLY A 74 24.70 -6.95 10.74
C GLY A 74 23.34 -6.26 10.89
N PHE A 75 23.14 -5.51 11.98
CA PHE A 75 21.95 -4.69 12.19
C PHE A 75 21.75 -3.65 11.08
N PHE A 76 22.80 -2.91 10.71
CA PHE A 76 22.73 -1.92 9.63
C PHE A 76 22.39 -2.53 8.26
N ILE A 77 22.92 -3.71 7.95
CA ILE A 77 22.60 -4.43 6.71
C ILE A 77 21.12 -4.84 6.72
N LEU A 78 20.64 -5.38 7.83
CA LEU A 78 19.28 -5.84 7.98
C LEU A 78 18.28 -4.69 7.84
N ILE A 79 18.46 -3.60 8.59
CA ILE A 79 17.55 -2.44 8.54
C ILE A 79 17.59 -1.75 7.18
N THR A 80 18.74 -1.71 6.50
CA THR A 80 18.86 -1.15 5.15
C THR A 80 18.05 -1.99 4.16
N SER A 81 18.18 -3.31 4.25
CA SER A 81 17.41 -4.25 3.41
C SER A 81 15.90 -4.12 3.66
N LEU A 82 15.48 -4.05 4.93
CA LEU A 82 14.08 -3.82 5.28
C LEU A 82 13.58 -2.45 4.81
N GLY A 83 14.40 -1.41 4.93
CA GLY A 83 14.08 -0.06 4.44
C GLY A 83 13.85 -0.06 2.93
N TRP A 84 14.71 -0.74 2.17
CA TRP A 84 14.56 -0.88 0.72
C TRP A 84 13.28 -1.63 0.34
N LEU A 85 12.99 -2.76 1.01
CA LEU A 85 11.75 -3.51 0.80
C LEU A 85 10.51 -2.66 1.12
N THR A 86 10.56 -1.88 2.20
CA THR A 86 9.45 -1.00 2.60
C THR A 86 9.22 0.10 1.56
N LEU A 87 10.29 0.70 1.03
CA LEU A 87 10.18 1.67 -0.06
C LEU A 87 9.56 1.06 -1.32
N ALA A 88 10.00 -0.14 -1.71
CA ALA A 88 9.42 -0.86 -2.85
C ALA A 88 7.92 -1.15 -2.64
N GLN A 89 7.53 -1.54 -1.43
CA GLN A 89 6.13 -1.76 -1.06
C GLN A 89 5.32 -0.45 -1.16
N LEU A 90 5.82 0.65 -0.60
CA LEU A 90 5.14 1.97 -0.66
C LEU A 90 4.91 2.44 -2.10
N ILE A 91 5.89 2.23 -2.99
CA ILE A 91 5.77 2.56 -4.42
C ILE A 91 4.68 1.70 -5.07
N ARG A 92 4.71 0.38 -4.88
CA ARG A 92 3.71 -0.54 -5.44
C ARG A 92 2.30 -0.18 -4.99
N LEU A 93 2.15 0.17 -3.72
CA LEU A 93 0.86 0.51 -3.13
C LEU A 93 0.31 1.85 -3.65
N ARG A 94 1.20 2.80 -3.93
CA ARG A 94 0.84 4.06 -4.59
C ARG A 94 0.35 3.84 -6.03
N LEU A 95 1.00 2.92 -6.76
CA LEU A 95 0.56 2.53 -8.11
C LEU A 95 -0.80 1.82 -8.07
N ALA A 96 -0.98 0.86 -7.16
CA ALA A 96 -2.25 0.15 -7.02
C ALA A 96 -3.43 1.09 -6.71
N TRP A 97 -3.22 2.08 -5.85
CA TRP A 97 -4.23 3.11 -5.58
C TRP A 97 -4.57 3.93 -6.83
N TYR A 98 -3.57 4.31 -7.62
CA TYR A 98 -3.77 5.07 -8.86
C TYR A 98 -4.55 4.26 -9.91
N GLU A 99 -4.21 2.99 -10.07
CA GLU A 99 -4.91 2.07 -10.99
C GLU A 99 -6.37 1.87 -10.58
N ALA A 100 -6.63 1.67 -9.28
CA ALA A 100 -8.00 1.56 -8.77
C ALA A 100 -8.81 2.84 -9.00
N ALA A 101 -8.22 4.02 -8.76
CA ALA A 101 -8.86 5.30 -9.04
C ALA A 101 -9.20 5.48 -10.53
N LYS A 102 -8.30 5.04 -11.41
CA LYS A 102 -8.53 5.05 -12.86
C LYS A 102 -9.67 4.13 -13.27
N ALA A 103 -9.72 2.89 -12.75
CA ALA A 103 -10.78 1.93 -13.04
C ALA A 103 -12.16 2.43 -12.58
N MET A 104 -12.24 3.02 -11.38
CA MET A 104 -13.46 3.66 -10.89
C MET A 104 -13.95 4.79 -11.79
N ASN A 105 -13.03 5.61 -12.33
CA ASN A 105 -13.39 6.66 -13.27
C ASN A 105 -13.90 6.10 -14.61
N GLN A 106 -13.33 5.00 -15.10
CA GLN A 106 -13.83 4.34 -16.33
C GLN A 106 -15.28 3.86 -16.18
N ILE A 107 -15.65 3.30 -15.02
CA ILE A 107 -17.03 2.90 -14.73
C ILE A 107 -17.95 4.13 -14.71
N LYS A 108 -17.52 5.24 -14.09
CA LYS A 108 -18.29 6.50 -14.08
C LYS A 108 -18.47 7.07 -15.49
N ASP A 109 -17.42 7.08 -16.30
CA ASP A 109 -17.46 7.59 -17.67
C ASP A 109 -18.41 6.76 -18.55
N TYR A 110 -18.44 5.44 -18.36
CA TYR A 110 -19.42 4.56 -18.99
C TYR A 110 -20.86 4.94 -18.62
N TYR A 111 -21.16 5.14 -17.33
CA TYR A 111 -22.48 5.56 -16.89
C TYR A 111 -22.90 6.93 -17.42
N ILE A 112 -22.00 7.91 -17.41
CA ILE A 112 -22.25 9.25 -17.94
C ILE A 112 -22.58 9.17 -19.43
N SER A 113 -21.83 8.38 -20.20
CA SER A 113 -22.04 8.18 -21.63
C SER A 113 -23.36 7.48 -21.92
N ASN A 114 -23.68 6.42 -21.17
CA ASN A 114 -24.93 5.66 -21.33
C ASN A 114 -26.17 6.50 -20.97
N LEU A 115 -26.10 7.30 -19.89
CA LEU A 115 -27.18 8.24 -19.52
C LEU A 115 -27.40 9.34 -20.56
N LYS A 116 -26.33 9.81 -21.21
CA LYS A 116 -26.42 10.79 -22.31
C LYS A 116 -27.13 10.19 -23.53
N ASN A 117 -26.83 8.95 -23.88
CA ASN A 117 -27.48 8.24 -25.00
C ASN A 117 -28.95 7.92 -24.73
N LYS A 118 -29.35 7.70 -23.47
CA LYS A 118 -30.75 7.41 -23.09
C LYS A 118 -31.68 8.65 -23.08
N LYS A 119 -31.13 9.87 -23.24
CA LYS A 119 -31.86 11.16 -23.24
C LYS A 119 -32.10 11.75 -24.64
N LEU A 120 -31.79 11.01 -25.71
CA LEU A 120 -32.12 11.30 -27.11
C LEU A 120 -33.16 10.30 -27.62
#